data_AF-A0A4Q4WQA8-F1
#
_entry.id   AF-A0A4Q4WQA8-F1
#
_cell.length_a   1.000
_cell.length_b   1.000
_cell.length_c   1.000
_cell.angle_alpha   90.00
_cell.angle_beta   90.00
_cell.angle_gamma   90.00
#
_symmetry.space_group_name_H-M   'P 1'
#
loop_
_entity.id
_entity.type
_entity.pdbx_description
1 polymer ?
#
loop_
_entity_poly.entity_id
_entity_poly.type
_entity_poly.pdbx_seq_one_letter_code
_entity_poly.pdbx_strand_id
1 'polypeptide(L)'
;MPGYASCNVLNHDAPLPSWFWSGKTQMRCLQLAIGQSLQTAHAHHIQRLMVIGNFALLAGLAPDEVHRWYLGVYIDAFEWVELPNTVGMSQWADGGRIATKPYVSSAAYLSRMSDYCKGCHYDSKQRVGERACPYNALYWDFFARHSEVFGRNPRLSMVYRQLAKMEAEERDALRKRAEEVRARLEAL
;
A
#
# COMPACT_ATOMS: atom_id res chain seq x y z
N MET A 1 19.74 -9.65 10.66
CA MET A 1 20.07 -8.33 11.24
C MET A 1 19.23 -8.14 12.50
N PRO A 2 19.80 -8.26 13.71
CA PRO A 2 19.02 -8.10 14.95
C PRO A 2 18.30 -6.75 14.97
N GLY A 3 17.00 -6.75 15.29
CA GLY A 3 16.17 -5.54 15.36
C GLY A 3 15.68 -4.97 14.02
N TYR A 4 16.08 -5.51 12.87
CA TYR A 4 15.57 -5.02 11.57
C TYR A 4 14.10 -5.40 11.37
N ALA A 5 13.67 -6.57 11.82
CA ALA A 5 12.26 -6.98 11.75
C ALA A 5 11.31 -6.13 12.59
N SER A 6 11.82 -5.40 13.59
CA SER A 6 11.04 -4.48 14.42
C SER A 6 11.06 -3.04 13.93
N CYS A 7 11.66 -2.75 12.77
CA CYS A 7 11.64 -1.40 12.20
C CYS A 7 10.21 -0.98 11.86
N ASN A 8 9.80 0.20 12.34
CA ASN A 8 8.49 0.79 12.07
C ASN A 8 8.55 2.33 12.16
N VAL A 9 9.42 2.96 11.36
CA VAL A 9 9.63 4.42 11.43
C VAL A 9 8.40 5.26 11.11
N LEU A 10 7.40 4.68 10.43
CA LEU A 10 6.16 5.34 10.06
C LEU A 10 5.03 5.12 11.08
N ASN A 11 5.29 4.39 12.17
CA ASN A 11 4.35 4.05 13.23
C ASN A 11 3.03 3.46 12.69
N HIS A 12 3.13 2.46 11.82
CA HIS A 12 1.97 1.74 11.28
C HIS A 12 1.62 0.57 12.19
N ASP A 13 0.34 0.48 12.58
CA ASP A 13 -0.16 -0.46 13.58
C ASP A 13 -1.49 -1.13 13.19
N ALA A 14 -2.02 -0.84 11.99
CA ALA A 14 -3.28 -1.44 11.57
C ALA A 14 -3.10 -2.95 11.34
N PRO A 15 -4.04 -3.80 11.81
CA PRO A 15 -3.93 -5.24 11.64
C PRO A 15 -4.12 -5.63 10.18
N LEU A 16 -3.52 -6.75 9.78
CA LEU A 16 -3.67 -7.36 8.48
C LEU A 16 -5.13 -7.85 8.31
N PRO A 17 -5.88 -7.35 7.32
CA PRO A 17 -7.27 -7.75 7.12
C PRO A 17 -7.39 -9.25 6.79
N SER A 18 -8.49 -9.90 7.21
CA SER A 18 -8.63 -11.36 7.06
C SER A 18 -8.64 -11.82 5.60
N TRP A 19 -9.04 -10.93 4.67
CA TRP A 19 -9.01 -11.21 3.24
C TRP A 19 -7.60 -11.37 2.66
N PHE A 20 -6.52 -11.04 3.38
CA PHE A 20 -5.16 -11.47 3.01
C PHE A 20 -4.99 -12.99 3.01
N TRP A 21 -5.83 -13.71 3.77
CA TRP A 21 -5.79 -15.18 3.90
C TRP A 21 -6.84 -15.89 3.05
N SER A 22 -7.74 -15.15 2.40
CA SER A 22 -8.81 -15.73 1.57
C SER A 22 -8.93 -15.14 0.17
N GLY A 23 -8.29 -14.00 -0.09
CA GLY A 23 -8.47 -13.21 -1.32
C GLY A 23 -9.86 -12.58 -1.47
N LYS A 24 -10.75 -12.68 -0.47
CA LYS A 24 -12.13 -12.20 -0.55
C LYS A 24 -12.23 -10.70 -0.30
N THR A 25 -11.89 -9.91 -1.30
CA THR A 25 -12.04 -8.44 -1.31
C THR A 25 -12.69 -7.97 -2.61
N GLN A 26 -13.36 -6.81 -2.59
CA GLN A 26 -13.92 -6.20 -3.81
C GLN A 26 -12.85 -5.47 -4.64
N MET A 27 -11.64 -5.30 -4.09
CA MET A 27 -10.50 -4.73 -4.79
C MET A 27 -9.89 -5.77 -5.74
N ARG A 28 -10.38 -5.82 -6.99
CA ARG A 28 -10.03 -6.86 -7.99
C ARG A 28 -8.52 -7.12 -8.14
N CYS A 29 -7.67 -6.08 -8.08
CA CYS A 29 -6.22 -6.26 -8.15
C CYS A 29 -5.67 -7.07 -6.96
N LEU A 30 -6.14 -6.78 -5.73
CA LEU A 30 -5.76 -7.51 -4.52
C LEU A 30 -6.39 -8.91 -4.51
N GLN A 31 -7.68 -9.02 -4.89
CA GLN A 31 -8.36 -10.31 -5.02
C GLN A 31 -7.55 -11.28 -5.90
N LEU A 32 -7.11 -10.82 -7.08
CA LEU A 32 -6.35 -11.65 -8.01
C LEU A 32 -4.92 -11.90 -7.54
N ALA A 33 -4.20 -10.88 -7.06
CA ALA A 33 -2.81 -11.05 -6.63
C ALA A 33 -2.69 -11.94 -5.38
N ILE A 34 -3.57 -11.74 -4.39
CA ILE A 34 -3.61 -12.56 -3.17
C ILE A 34 -4.14 -13.95 -3.47
N GLY A 35 -5.24 -14.05 -4.24
CA GLY A 35 -5.78 -15.35 -4.66
C GLY A 35 -4.74 -16.21 -5.39
N GLN A 36 -4.01 -15.63 -6.34
CA GLN A 36 -2.90 -16.32 -7.01
C GLN A 36 -1.81 -16.73 -6.02
N SER A 37 -1.40 -15.82 -5.11
CA SER A 37 -0.37 -16.09 -4.11
C SER A 37 -0.73 -17.29 -3.23
N LEU A 38 -1.98 -17.36 -2.76
CA LEU A 38 -2.46 -18.45 -1.91
C LEU A 38 -2.62 -19.77 -2.68
N GLN A 39 -2.97 -19.72 -3.98
CA GLN A 39 -3.19 -20.91 -4.80
C GLN A 39 -1.88 -21.54 -5.31
N THR A 40 -0.89 -20.73 -5.63
CA THR A 40 0.33 -21.19 -6.33
C THR A 40 1.61 -20.95 -5.55
N ALA A 41 1.51 -20.35 -4.35
CA ALA A 41 2.65 -19.87 -3.56
C ALA A 41 3.56 -18.90 -4.35
N HIS A 42 3.01 -18.22 -5.37
CA HIS A 42 3.78 -17.37 -6.26
C HIS A 42 3.01 -16.13 -6.75
N ALA A 43 3.65 -14.98 -6.63
CA ALA A 43 3.33 -13.75 -7.35
C ALA A 43 4.62 -13.14 -7.88
N HIS A 44 4.58 -12.52 -9.05
CA HIS A 44 5.78 -11.88 -9.60
C HIS A 44 6.08 -10.57 -8.85
N HIS A 45 7.31 -10.06 -8.99
CA HIS A 45 7.81 -8.95 -8.18
C HIS A 45 6.86 -7.71 -8.15
N ILE A 46 6.32 -7.28 -9.28
CA ILE A 46 5.47 -6.07 -9.30
C ILE A 46 4.08 -6.27 -8.65
N GLN A 47 3.56 -7.51 -8.56
CA GLN A 47 2.35 -7.82 -7.78
C GLN A 47 2.65 -7.67 -6.27
N ARG A 48 3.79 -8.22 -5.83
CA ARG A 48 4.25 -8.09 -4.45
C ARG A 48 4.45 -6.60 -4.11
N LEU A 49 5.25 -5.89 -4.90
CA LEU A 49 5.61 -4.51 -4.57
C LEU A 49 4.46 -3.51 -4.77
N MET A 50 3.88 -3.43 -5.97
CA MET A 50 3.01 -2.30 -6.34
C MET A 50 1.51 -2.59 -6.21
N VAL A 51 1.12 -3.84 -5.95
CA VAL A 51 -0.26 -4.19 -5.60
C VAL A 51 -0.35 -4.42 -4.10
N ILE A 52 0.14 -5.55 -3.60
CA ILE A 52 -0.06 -5.94 -2.20
C ILE A 52 0.72 -5.02 -1.25
N GLY A 53 2.02 -4.83 -1.51
CA GLY A 53 2.93 -4.01 -0.71
C GLY A 53 2.55 -2.52 -0.68
N ASN A 54 2.23 -1.96 -1.85
CA ASN A 54 1.72 -0.60 -1.99
C ASN A 54 0.43 -0.40 -1.19
N PHE A 55 -0.54 -1.32 -1.28
CA PHE A 55 -1.75 -1.21 -0.47
C PHE A 55 -1.44 -1.27 1.02
N ALA A 56 -0.63 -2.24 1.46
CA ALA A 56 -0.27 -2.39 2.87
C ALA A 56 0.35 -1.10 3.45
N LEU A 57 1.29 -0.50 2.70
CA LEU A 57 1.95 0.73 3.09
C LEU A 57 0.99 1.93 3.13
N LEU A 58 0.10 2.03 2.13
CA LEU A 58 -0.90 3.09 2.05
C LEU A 58 -1.96 2.96 3.15
N ALA A 59 -2.42 1.75 3.44
CA ALA A 59 -3.40 1.47 4.49
C ALA A 59 -2.83 1.66 5.90
N GLY A 60 -1.50 1.61 6.06
CA GLY A 60 -0.84 1.73 7.35
C GLY A 60 -0.81 0.42 8.12
N LEU A 61 -0.69 -0.71 7.42
CA LEU A 61 -0.65 -2.03 8.03
C LEU A 61 0.67 -2.24 8.80
N ALA A 62 0.59 -2.95 9.91
CA ALA A 62 1.72 -3.26 10.76
C ALA A 62 2.82 -4.01 9.96
N PRO A 63 4.05 -3.47 9.85
CA PRO A 63 5.10 -4.07 9.02
C PRO A 63 5.47 -5.50 9.44
N ASP A 64 5.32 -5.86 10.72
CA ASP A 64 5.59 -7.20 11.22
C ASP A 64 4.53 -8.21 10.76
N GLU A 65 3.26 -7.81 10.69
CA GLU A 65 2.20 -8.65 10.12
C GLU A 65 2.36 -8.82 8.61
N VAL A 66 2.72 -7.76 7.90
CA VAL A 66 3.00 -7.82 6.46
C VAL A 66 4.20 -8.74 6.18
N HIS A 67 5.28 -8.59 6.96
CA HIS A 67 6.44 -9.49 6.93
C HIS A 67 6.05 -10.96 7.14
N ARG A 68 5.30 -11.28 8.19
CA ARG A 68 4.85 -12.65 8.45
C ARG A 68 4.02 -13.22 7.31
N TRP A 69 3.16 -12.41 6.69
CA TRP A 69 2.36 -12.84 5.55
C TRP A 69 3.25 -13.16 4.34
N TYR A 70 4.14 -12.25 3.93
CA TYR A 70 5.07 -12.49 2.82
C TYR A 70 5.96 -13.71 3.05
N LEU A 71 6.46 -13.88 4.28
CA LEU A 71 7.28 -15.02 4.68
C LEU A 71 6.50 -16.35 4.62
N GLY A 72 5.21 -16.34 4.94
CA GLY A 72 4.39 -17.54 5.00
C GLY A 72 3.79 -18.00 3.67
N VAL A 73 3.58 -17.10 2.70
CA VAL A 73 2.79 -17.41 1.50
C VAL A 73 3.61 -17.73 0.25
N TYR A 74 4.85 -17.28 0.14
CA TYR A 74 5.63 -17.46 -1.08
C TYR A 74 6.64 -18.59 -0.97
N ILE A 75 6.70 -19.43 -2.01
CA ILE A 75 7.59 -20.60 -2.10
C ILE A 75 9.09 -20.24 -2.04
N ASP A 76 9.41 -18.99 -2.36
CA ASP A 76 10.77 -18.43 -2.39
C ASP A 76 11.07 -17.55 -1.18
N ALA A 77 10.19 -17.50 -0.17
CA ALA A 77 10.35 -16.65 0.99
C ALA A 77 11.21 -17.31 2.07
N PHE A 78 12.46 -16.84 2.16
CA PHE A 78 13.33 -17.04 3.30
C PHE A 78 13.62 -15.70 3.93
N GLU A 79 13.70 -15.62 5.27
CA GLU A 79 13.81 -14.34 5.98
C GLU A 79 14.94 -13.44 5.45
N TRP A 80 16.09 -14.01 5.11
CA TRP A 80 17.24 -13.24 4.62
C TRP A 80 16.97 -12.48 3.31
N VAL A 81 16.04 -12.95 2.47
CA VAL A 81 15.64 -12.30 1.22
C VAL A 81 14.30 -11.57 1.37
N GLU A 82 13.35 -12.14 2.09
CA GLU A 82 12.01 -11.59 2.24
C GLU A 82 12.02 -10.35 3.13
N LEU A 83 12.70 -10.39 4.28
CA LEU A 83 12.67 -9.31 5.27
C LEU A 83 13.16 -7.95 4.72
N PRO A 84 14.31 -7.83 4.03
CA PRO A 84 14.72 -6.54 3.45
C PRO A 84 13.80 -6.07 2.31
N ASN A 85 13.16 -6.99 1.58
CA ASN A 85 12.17 -6.62 0.56
C ASN A 85 10.89 -6.09 1.18
N THR A 86 10.39 -6.73 2.24
CA THR A 86 9.14 -6.32 2.90
C THR A 86 9.35 -5.08 3.76
N VAL A 87 10.21 -5.14 4.78
CA VAL A 87 10.41 -4.04 5.74
C VAL A 87 11.05 -2.83 5.07
N GLY A 88 12.10 -3.03 4.26
CA GLY A 88 12.86 -1.95 3.65
C GLY A 88 12.21 -1.43 2.36
N MET A 89 12.19 -2.26 1.32
CA MET A 89 11.75 -1.82 -0.01
C MET A 89 10.25 -1.52 -0.06
N SER A 90 9.41 -2.44 0.42
CA SER A 90 7.97 -2.35 0.27
C SER A 90 7.31 -1.43 1.30
N GLN A 91 7.65 -1.56 2.58
CA GLN A 91 6.99 -0.84 3.67
C GLN A 91 7.75 0.42 4.09
N TRP A 92 8.97 0.65 3.58
CA TRP A 92 9.83 1.78 3.97
C TRP A 92 10.03 1.89 5.49
N ALA A 93 9.79 0.81 6.23
CA ALA A 93 9.73 0.82 7.67
C ALA A 93 11.12 0.99 8.31
N ASP A 94 12.19 0.82 7.52
CA ASP A 94 13.59 1.01 7.91
C ASP A 94 14.11 2.46 7.80
N GLY A 95 13.29 3.42 7.36
CA GLY A 95 13.70 4.81 7.21
C GLY A 95 14.50 5.10 5.94
N GLY A 96 14.44 4.21 4.96
CA GLY A 96 15.05 4.40 3.64
C GLY A 96 16.48 3.89 3.53
N ARG A 97 16.85 2.87 4.32
CA ARG A 97 18.17 2.23 4.19
C ARG A 97 18.29 1.47 2.87
N ILE A 98 17.20 0.85 2.41
CA ILE A 98 17.14 0.13 1.13
C ILE A 98 16.61 1.03 0.00
N ALA A 99 15.57 1.82 0.25
CA ALA A 99 14.90 2.61 -0.77
C ALA A 99 14.81 4.09 -0.38
N THR A 100 15.34 4.97 -1.24
CA THR A 100 15.35 6.42 -0.98
C THR A 100 13.99 7.11 -1.15
N LYS A 101 12.96 6.40 -1.60
CA LYS A 101 11.56 6.87 -1.63
C LYS A 101 10.61 5.68 -1.40
N PRO A 102 9.42 5.89 -0.82
CA PRO A 102 8.42 4.83 -0.68
C PRO A 102 7.86 4.42 -2.05
N TYR A 103 7.66 3.11 -2.26
CA TYR A 103 7.02 2.55 -3.46
C TYR A 103 5.50 2.57 -3.33
N VAL A 104 4.93 3.79 -3.33
CA VAL A 104 3.48 3.99 -3.31
C VAL A 104 2.96 4.55 -4.62
N SER A 105 1.72 4.20 -4.96
CA SER A 105 1.03 4.74 -6.13
C SER A 105 -0.48 4.71 -5.98
N SER A 106 -1.16 5.65 -6.63
CA SER A 106 -2.61 5.66 -6.76
C SER A 106 -3.11 4.66 -7.81
N ALA A 107 -4.43 4.56 -7.99
CA ALA A 107 -5.04 3.66 -8.96
C ALA A 107 -4.62 3.96 -10.41
N ALA A 108 -4.13 5.17 -10.70
CA ALA A 108 -3.63 5.55 -12.02
C ALA A 108 -2.45 4.69 -12.49
N TYR A 109 -1.55 4.29 -11.57
CA TYR A 109 -0.45 3.38 -11.89
C TYR A 109 -0.98 1.98 -12.23
N LEU A 110 -1.83 1.44 -11.36
CA LEU A 110 -2.44 0.11 -11.53
C LEU A 110 -3.22 0.01 -12.84
N SER A 111 -4.01 1.05 -13.17
CA SER A 111 -4.78 1.11 -14.41
C SER A 111 -3.93 1.19 -15.67
N ARG A 112 -2.70 1.71 -15.57
CA ARG A 112 -1.77 1.82 -16.71
C ARG A 112 -0.96 0.54 -16.91
N MET A 113 -0.60 -0.14 -15.82
CA MET A 113 0.31 -1.28 -15.82
C MET A 113 -0.42 -2.64 -15.81
N SER A 114 -1.73 -2.65 -15.74
CA SER A 114 -2.54 -3.87 -15.67
C SER A 114 -3.92 -3.66 -16.30
N ASP A 115 -4.66 -4.76 -16.45
CA ASP A 115 -6.07 -4.78 -16.81
C ASP A 115 -6.99 -5.01 -15.60
N TYR A 116 -6.47 -4.98 -14.36
CA TYR A 116 -7.23 -5.24 -13.14
C TYR A 116 -8.42 -4.30 -12.96
N CYS A 117 -8.28 -3.03 -13.34
CA CYS A 117 -9.33 -2.03 -13.20
C CYS A 117 -10.55 -2.32 -14.09
N LYS A 118 -10.39 -3.10 -15.17
CA LYS A 118 -11.54 -3.52 -16.00
C LYS A 118 -12.39 -4.50 -15.20
N GLY A 119 -13.66 -4.16 -15.01
CA GLY A 119 -14.60 -4.98 -14.22
C GLY A 119 -14.34 -4.97 -12.71
N CYS A 120 -13.53 -4.04 -12.18
CA CYS A 120 -13.39 -3.86 -10.74
C CYS A 120 -14.66 -3.25 -10.15
N HIS A 121 -14.97 -3.57 -8.89
CA HIS A 121 -16.02 -2.85 -8.16
C HIS A 121 -15.67 -1.35 -8.07
N TYR A 122 -14.41 -0.99 -7.89
CA TYR A 122 -14.05 0.42 -7.74
C TYR A 122 -13.68 1.07 -9.08
N ASP A 123 -14.07 2.33 -9.25
CA ASP A 123 -13.66 3.20 -10.36
C ASP A 123 -12.27 3.78 -10.06
N SER A 124 -11.30 3.47 -10.92
CA SER A 124 -9.92 3.95 -10.80
C SER A 124 -9.76 5.46 -11.02
N LYS A 125 -10.73 6.13 -11.65
CA LYS A 125 -10.70 7.56 -11.93
C LYS A 125 -11.27 8.41 -10.79
N GLN A 126 -12.12 7.82 -9.95
CA GLN A 126 -12.75 8.52 -8.82
C GLN A 126 -11.80 8.56 -7.62
N ARG A 127 -11.62 9.75 -7.02
CA ARG A 127 -10.78 9.93 -5.83
C ARG A 127 -11.55 9.86 -4.52
N VAL A 128 -12.84 10.21 -4.54
CA VAL A 128 -13.77 10.23 -3.42
C VAL A 128 -15.13 9.67 -3.83
N GLY A 129 -15.95 9.28 -2.86
CA GLY A 129 -17.24 8.62 -3.07
C GLY A 129 -17.16 7.11 -2.87
N GLU A 130 -18.34 6.47 -2.80
CA GLU A 130 -18.45 5.05 -2.43
C GLU A 130 -17.71 4.12 -3.40
N ARG A 131 -17.77 4.43 -4.69
CA ARG A 131 -17.13 3.65 -5.77
C ARG A 131 -15.68 4.07 -6.05
N ALA A 132 -15.14 5.07 -5.36
CA ALA A 132 -13.76 5.49 -5.57
C ALA A 132 -12.76 4.42 -5.17
N CYS A 133 -11.77 4.17 -6.02
CA CYS A 133 -10.70 3.23 -5.72
C CYS A 133 -9.94 3.63 -4.44
N PRO A 134 -9.85 2.74 -3.43
CA PRO A 134 -9.19 3.03 -2.16
C PRO A 134 -7.76 3.58 -2.30
N TYR A 135 -6.99 3.11 -3.30
CA TYR A 135 -5.65 3.61 -3.58
C TYR A 135 -5.58 5.13 -3.81
N ASN A 136 -6.63 5.75 -4.35
CA ASN A 136 -6.60 7.17 -4.69
C ASN A 136 -6.62 8.06 -3.43
N ALA A 137 -7.57 7.82 -2.53
CA ALA A 137 -7.66 8.56 -1.27
C ALA A 137 -6.46 8.24 -0.36
N LEU A 138 -6.14 6.94 -0.20
CA LEU A 138 -5.02 6.51 0.63
C LEU A 138 -3.68 7.08 0.15
N TYR A 139 -3.46 7.20 -1.16
CA TYR A 139 -2.22 7.77 -1.71
C TYR A 139 -1.98 9.21 -1.28
N TRP A 140 -3.00 10.06 -1.38
CA TRP A 140 -2.86 11.48 -1.00
C TRP A 140 -2.80 11.65 0.51
N ASP A 141 -3.63 10.92 1.25
CA ASP A 141 -3.59 10.88 2.70
C ASP A 141 -2.24 10.40 3.25
N PHE A 142 -1.61 9.39 2.62
CA PHE A 142 -0.28 8.91 2.97
C PHE A 142 0.77 10.02 2.91
N PHE A 143 0.81 10.80 1.83
CA PHE A 143 1.76 11.91 1.73
C PHE A 143 1.41 13.09 2.65
N ALA A 144 0.13 13.34 2.89
CA ALA A 144 -0.28 14.38 3.84
C ALA A 144 0.16 14.04 5.27
N ARG A 145 -0.16 12.83 5.75
CA ARG A 145 0.13 12.40 7.13
C ARG A 145 1.62 12.16 7.41
N HIS A 146 2.40 11.85 6.37
CA HIS A 146 3.86 11.61 6.48
C HIS A 146 4.69 12.78 5.91
N SER A 147 4.12 13.98 5.89
CA SER A 147 4.77 15.18 5.35
C SER A 147 6.04 15.59 6.11
N GLU A 148 6.12 15.33 7.42
CA GLU A 148 7.33 15.59 8.20
C GLU A 148 8.50 14.68 7.78
N VAL A 149 8.21 13.42 7.48
CA VAL A 149 9.20 12.41 7.07
C VAL A 149 9.64 12.63 5.63
N PHE A 150 8.68 12.85 4.73
CA PHE A 150 8.91 12.82 3.28
C PHE A 150 8.96 14.20 2.62
N GLY A 151 8.51 15.26 3.28
CA GLY A 151 8.35 16.60 2.69
C GLY A 151 9.66 17.23 2.21
N ARG A 152 10.80 16.81 2.78
CA ARG A 152 12.14 17.24 2.39
C ARG A 152 12.80 16.35 1.34
N ASN A 153 12.15 15.26 0.91
CA ASN A 153 12.71 14.35 -0.08
C ASN A 153 12.63 14.95 -1.49
N PRO A 154 13.75 15.24 -2.16
CA PRO A 154 13.75 15.90 -3.47
C PRO A 154 13.05 15.06 -4.55
N ARG A 155 13.06 13.73 -4.42
CA ARG A 155 12.37 12.81 -5.35
C ARG A 155 10.84 12.85 -5.23
N LEU A 156 10.32 13.44 -4.16
CA LEU A 156 8.88 13.59 -3.88
C LEU A 156 8.40 15.04 -4.05
N SER A 157 9.28 15.95 -4.47
CA SER A 157 8.98 17.39 -4.63
C SER A 157 7.75 17.66 -5.50
N MET A 158 7.57 16.92 -6.59
CA MET A 158 6.41 17.06 -7.46
C MET A 158 5.10 16.64 -6.77
N VAL A 159 5.14 15.59 -5.95
CA VAL A 159 3.96 15.10 -5.21
C VAL A 159 3.51 16.15 -4.20
N TYR A 160 4.44 16.69 -3.41
CA TYR A 160 4.13 17.74 -2.45
C TYR A 160 3.70 19.05 -3.10
N ARG A 161 4.24 19.39 -4.28
CA ARG A 161 3.77 20.54 -5.07
C ARG A 161 2.33 20.34 -5.55
N GLN A 162 1.96 19.12 -5.95
CA GLN A 162 0.58 18.81 -6.34
C GLN A 162 -0.35 18.87 -5.12
N LEU A 163 0.06 18.29 -3.99
CA LEU A 163 -0.70 18.33 -2.74
C LEU A 163 -0.93 19.77 -2.26
N ALA A 164 0.08 20.65 -2.35
CA ALA A 164 -0.02 22.06 -1.98
C ALA A 164 -0.94 22.88 -2.89
N LYS A 165 -1.18 22.41 -4.13
CA LYS A 165 -2.11 23.05 -5.08
C LYS A 165 -3.55 22.58 -4.95
N MET A 166 -3.80 21.53 -4.16
CA MET A 166 -5.16 21.07 -3.91
C MET A 166 -5.88 22.03 -2.96
N GLU A 167 -7.11 22.36 -3.30
CA GLU A 167 -7.99 23.14 -2.43
C GLU A 167 -8.15 22.45 -1.07
N ALA A 168 -8.37 23.23 -0.01
CA ALA A 168 -8.53 22.69 1.34
C ALA A 168 -9.68 21.66 1.40
N GLU A 169 -10.80 21.96 0.73
CA GLU A 169 -11.96 21.07 0.64
C GLU A 169 -11.63 19.73 -0.03
N GLU A 170 -10.83 19.73 -1.11
CA GLU A 170 -10.40 18.49 -1.78
C GLU A 170 -9.51 17.65 -0.83
N ARG A 171 -8.57 18.29 -0.14
CA ARG A 171 -7.69 17.61 0.83
C ARG A 171 -8.47 17.01 1.99
N ASP A 172 -9.44 17.74 2.53
CA ASP A 172 -10.29 17.26 3.60
C ASP A 172 -11.17 16.09 3.14
N ALA A 173 -11.74 16.14 1.93
CA ALA A 173 -12.51 15.03 1.37
C ALA A 173 -11.67 13.77 1.16
N LEU A 174 -10.42 13.92 0.68
CA LEU A 174 -9.48 12.81 0.51
C LEU A 174 -9.09 12.19 1.87
N ARG A 175 -8.78 13.02 2.87
CA ARG A 175 -8.46 12.56 4.23
C ARG A 175 -9.63 11.78 4.82
N LYS A 176 -10.84 12.34 4.77
CA LYS A 176 -12.06 11.69 5.29
C LYS A 176 -12.31 10.35 4.62
N ARG A 177 -12.17 10.29 3.29
CA ARG A 177 -12.31 9.03 2.55
C ARG A 177 -11.24 8.01 2.93
N ALA A 178 -10.00 8.44 3.14
CA ALA A 178 -8.92 7.55 3.55
C ALA A 178 -9.14 6.99 4.98
N GLU A 179 -9.67 7.81 5.89
CA GLU A 179 -10.09 7.38 7.23
C GLU A 179 -11.23 6.35 7.17
N GLU A 180 -12.26 6.58 6.36
CA GLU A 180 -13.35 5.61 6.14
C GLU A 180 -12.84 4.27 5.62
N VAL A 181 -11.91 4.30 4.66
CA VAL A 181 -11.28 3.09 4.10
C VAL A 181 -10.50 2.35 5.19
N ARG A 182 -9.70 3.06 6.00
CA ARG A 182 -8.95 2.45 7.12
C ARG A 182 -9.86 1.88 8.20
N ALA A 183 -10.96 2.56 8.52
CA ALA A 183 -11.94 2.09 9.50
C ALA A 183 -12.70 0.84 9.03
N ARG A 184 -12.73 0.58 7.71
CA ARG A 184 -13.47 -0.52 7.09
C ARG A 184 -12.58 -1.47 6.30
N LEU A 185 -11.28 -1.58 6.65
CA LEU A 185 -10.33 -2.42 5.92
C LEU A 185 -10.84 -3.85 5.73
N GLU A 186 -11.46 -4.42 6.76
CA GLU A 186 -11.99 -5.78 6.75
C GLU A 186 -13.12 -5.99 5.72
N ALA A 187 -13.84 -4.92 5.36
CA ALA A 187 -15.01 -4.97 4.48
C ALA A 187 -14.72 -4.57 3.02
N LEU A 188 -13.45 -4.34 2.65
CA LEU A 188 -13.04 -3.81 1.35
C LEU A 188 -13.21 -4.78 0.18
#